data_AF-A0A939ZK98-F1
#
_entry.id   AF-A0A939ZK98-F1
#
_cell.length_a   1.000
_cell.length_b   1.000
_cell.length_c   1.000
_cell.angle_alpha   90.00
_cell.angle_beta   90.00
_cell.angle_gamma   90.00
#
_symmetry.space_group_name_H-M   'P 1'
#
loop_
_entity.id
_entity.type
_entity.pdbx_description
1 polymer ?
#
loop_
_entity_poly.entity_id
_entity_poly.type
_entity_poly.pdbx_seq_one_letter_code
_entity_poly.pdbx_strand_id
1 'polypeptide(L)'
;MRSDIRLAEVTEENWLEAASLSVREDQKEFVAPATGILARGYVYRGCKAKVHVIKNGETAVGLALVREFTDEPLGYDLQIIAEGTGNGFLPRREG
;
A
#
# COMPACT_ATOMS: atom_id res chain seq x y z
N MET A 1 -2.38 21.86 8.18
CA MET A 1 -2.66 21.53 6.76
C MET A 1 -3.55 20.30 6.76
N ARG A 2 -4.70 20.31 6.06
CA ARG A 2 -5.60 19.15 5.99
C ARG A 2 -5.04 18.16 4.96
N SER A 3 -4.94 16.89 5.32
CA SER A 3 -4.56 15.82 4.41
C SER A 3 -5.76 15.46 3.52
N ASP A 4 -5.56 15.37 2.21
CA ASP A 4 -6.58 14.92 1.24
C ASP A 4 -6.18 13.53 0.75
N ILE A 5 -6.56 12.51 1.51
CA ILE A 5 -6.16 11.13 1.27
C ILE A 5 -7.15 10.43 0.35
N ARG A 6 -6.65 9.87 -0.75
CA ARG A 6 -7.45 9.15 -1.75
C ARG A 6 -6.80 7.83 -2.12
N LEU A 7 -7.62 6.87 -2.55
CA LEU A 7 -7.18 5.60 -3.11
C LEU A 7 -7.41 5.62 -4.61
N ALA A 8 -6.37 5.37 -5.39
CA ALA A 8 -6.45 5.18 -6.83
C ALA A 8 -6.07 3.74 -7.16
N GLU A 9 -6.89 3.01 -7.93
CA GLU A 9 -6.51 1.67 -8.40
C GLU A 9 -5.25 1.72 -9.27
N VAL A 10 -4.37 0.73 -9.12
CA VAL A 10 -3.19 0.62 -9.97
C VAL A 10 -3.60 0.19 -11.37
N THR A 11 -3.19 0.95 -12.37
CA THR A 11 -3.43 0.71 -13.80
C THR A 11 -2.10 0.76 -14.55
N GLU A 12 -2.11 0.45 -15.85
CA GLU A 12 -0.93 0.57 -16.71
C GLU A 12 -0.36 2.01 -16.72
N GLU A 13 -1.23 3.01 -16.59
CA GLU A 13 -0.86 4.44 -16.64
C GLU A 13 -0.09 4.90 -15.40
N ASN A 14 -0.43 4.37 -14.22
CA ASN A 14 0.19 4.78 -12.95
C ASN A 14 1.13 3.70 -12.36
N TRP A 15 1.35 2.60 -13.08
CA TRP A 15 2.17 1.49 -12.60
C TRP A 15 3.61 1.91 -12.29
N LEU A 16 4.23 2.72 -13.15
CA LEU A 16 5.61 3.20 -12.92
C LEU A 16 5.71 4.12 -11.70
N GLU A 17 4.70 4.97 -11.47
CA GLU A 17 4.60 5.81 -10.26
C GLU A 17 4.47 4.92 -9.01
N ALA A 18 3.61 3.90 -9.06
CA ALA A 18 3.42 2.95 -7.98
C ALA A 18 4.70 2.14 -7.69
N ALA A 19 5.40 1.69 -8.73
CA ALA A 19 6.60 0.85 -8.60
C ALA A 19 7.83 1.61 -8.11
N SER A 20 7.87 2.94 -8.32
CA SER A 20 8.99 3.79 -7.87
C SER A 20 8.88 4.21 -6.41
N LEU A 21 7.74 3.98 -5.76
CA LEU A 21 7.57 4.25 -4.32
C LEU A 21 8.62 3.51 -3.50
N SER A 22 9.30 4.25 -2.63
CA SER A 22 10.34 3.72 -1.77
C SER A 22 10.09 4.17 -0.35
N VAL A 23 10.03 3.21 0.56
CA VAL A 23 10.02 3.54 1.99
C VAL A 23 11.39 4.08 2.44
N ARG A 24 11.41 4.69 3.62
CA ARG A 24 12.66 5.14 4.26
C ARG A 24 13.57 3.94 4.54
N GLU A 25 14.88 4.17 4.56
CA GLU A 25 15.89 3.11 4.71
C GLU A 25 15.66 2.25 5.97
N ASP A 26 15.27 2.88 7.08
CA ASP A 26 14.97 2.22 8.35
C ASP A 26 13.69 1.37 8.32
N GLN A 27 12.81 1.57 7.34
CA GLN A 27 11.60 0.78 7.15
C GLN A 27 11.82 -0.40 6.19
N LYS A 28 12.85 -0.37 5.33
CA LYS A 28 13.08 -1.39 4.28
C LYS A 28 13.25 -2.81 4.82
N GLU A 29 13.72 -2.97 6.05
CA GLU A 29 13.89 -4.29 6.68
C GLU A 29 12.55 -4.91 7.11
N PHE A 30 11.52 -4.09 7.34
CA PHE A 30 10.24 -4.53 7.90
C PHE A 30 9.10 -4.57 6.88
N VAL A 31 9.28 -3.93 5.72
CA VAL A 31 8.22 -3.80 4.71
C VAL A 31 8.69 -4.27 3.36
N ALA A 32 7.80 -4.95 2.63
CA ALA A 32 8.08 -5.32 1.25
C ALA A 32 8.29 -4.07 0.39
N PRO A 33 9.19 -4.12 -0.62
CA PRO A 33 9.28 -3.05 -1.61
C PRO A 33 7.94 -2.92 -2.36
N ALA A 34 7.69 -1.75 -2.95
CA ALA A 34 6.48 -1.49 -3.72
C ALA A 34 6.23 -2.54 -4.81
N THR A 35 7.29 -2.94 -5.51
CA THR A 35 7.26 -4.04 -6.48
C THR A 35 6.79 -5.37 -5.89
N GLY A 36 7.08 -5.65 -4.62
CA GLY A 36 6.62 -6.84 -3.92
C GLY A 36 5.11 -6.85 -3.71
N ILE A 37 4.51 -5.69 -3.39
CA ILE A 37 3.04 -5.56 -3.29
C ILE A 37 2.39 -5.69 -4.66
N LEU A 38 2.94 -5.03 -5.67
CA LEU A 38 2.44 -5.11 -7.04
C LEU A 38 2.48 -6.55 -7.58
N ALA A 39 3.58 -7.26 -7.35
CA ALA A 39 3.72 -8.67 -7.70
C ALA A 39 2.69 -9.55 -6.98
N ARG A 40 2.44 -9.32 -5.68
CA ARG A 40 1.40 -10.05 -4.95
C ARG A 40 -0.01 -9.75 -5.47
N GLY A 41 -0.31 -8.52 -5.85
CA GLY A 41 -1.55 -8.16 -6.52
C GLY A 41 -1.76 -8.98 -7.81
N TYR A 42 -0.72 -9.11 -8.63
CA TYR A 42 -0.76 -9.95 -9.82
C TYR A 42 -0.92 -11.44 -9.49
N VAL A 43 -0.16 -11.97 -8.53
CA VAL A 43 -0.25 -13.39 -8.12
C VAL A 43 -1.64 -13.73 -7.60
N TYR A 44 -2.23 -12.86 -6.79
CA TYR A 44 -3.56 -13.05 -6.20
C TYR A 44 -4.72 -12.55 -7.08
N ARG A 45 -4.48 -12.26 -8.37
CA ARG A 45 -5.52 -11.76 -9.29
C ARG A 45 -6.78 -12.63 -9.36
N GLY A 46 -6.66 -13.94 -9.06
CA GLY A 46 -7.79 -14.87 -8.97
C GLY A 46 -8.66 -14.69 -7.71
N CYS A 47 -8.14 -14.06 -6.66
CA CYS A 47 -8.83 -13.81 -5.38
C CYS A 47 -9.41 -12.38 -5.33
N LYS A 48 -9.78 -11.82 -6.49
CA LYS A 48 -10.21 -10.42 -6.65
C LYS A 48 -9.26 -9.42 -5.99
N ALA A 49 -7.96 -9.72 -6.03
CA ALA A 49 -6.96 -8.84 -5.48
C ALA A 49 -6.90 -7.53 -6.26
N LYS A 50 -6.87 -6.41 -5.54
CA LYS A 50 -6.70 -5.05 -6.07
C LYS A 50 -5.57 -4.36 -5.34
N VAL A 51 -4.72 -3.67 -6.09
CA VAL A 51 -3.71 -2.77 -5.53
C VAL A 51 -4.17 -1.35 -5.75
N HIS A 52 -4.06 -0.54 -4.70
CA HIS A 52 -4.36 0.88 -4.71
C HIS A 52 -3.12 1.69 -4.35
N VAL A 53 -2.90 2.79 -5.07
CA VAL A 53 -2.00 3.86 -4.66
C VAL A 53 -2.72 4.73 -3.64
N ILE A 54 -2.08 4.95 -2.49
CA ILE A 54 -2.51 5.93 -1.50
C ILE A 54 -1.94 7.27 -1.93
N LYS A 55 -2.79 8.26 -2.22
CA LYS A 55 -2.38 9.61 -2.60
C LYS A 55 -2.75 10.63 -1.53
N ASN A 56 -1.86 11.59 -1.29
CA ASN A 56 -2.15 12.80 -0.51
C ASN A 56 -2.12 14.00 -1.47
N GLY A 57 -3.29 14.51 -1.84
CA GLY A 57 -3.42 15.34 -3.04
C GLY A 57 -3.00 14.53 -4.27
N GLU A 58 -2.05 15.06 -5.04
CA GLU A 58 -1.51 14.38 -6.25
C GLU A 58 -0.30 13.49 -5.95
N THR A 59 0.26 13.55 -4.74
CA THR A 59 1.46 12.82 -4.38
C THR A 59 1.13 11.40 -3.94
N ALA A 60 1.69 10.39 -4.62
CA ALA A 60 1.70 9.02 -4.12
C ALA A 60 2.51 8.92 -2.82
N VAL A 61 1.89 8.38 -1.77
CA VAL A 61 2.47 8.23 -0.43
C VAL A 61 2.45 6.79 0.07
N GLY A 62 1.96 5.83 -0.73
CA GLY A 62 1.92 4.43 -0.34
C GLY A 62 1.16 3.53 -1.29
N LEU A 63 1.12 2.24 -0.96
CA LEU A 63 0.33 1.21 -1.65
C LEU A 63 -0.49 0.41 -0.65
N ALA A 64 -1.68 -0.01 -1.07
CA ALA A 64 -2.55 -0.94 -0.35
C ALA A 64 -2.95 -2.08 -1.28
N LEU A 65 -2.70 -3.33 -0.88
CA LEU A 65 -3.25 -4.52 -1.50
C LEU A 65 -4.45 -4.99 -0.68
N VAL A 66 -5.60 -5.14 -1.35
CA VAL A 66 -6.81 -5.75 -0.80
C VAL A 66 -7.08 -7.01 -1.59
N ARG A 67 -7.33 -8.14 -0.93
CA ARG A 67 -7.85 -9.35 -1.59
C ARG A 67 -8.98 -9.98 -0.80
N GLU A 68 -9.89 -10.65 -1.48
CA GLU A 68 -10.98 -11.41 -0.86
C GLU A 68 -10.50 -12.81 -0.50
N PHE A 69 -10.82 -13.27 0.71
CA PHE A 69 -10.80 -14.68 1.06
C PHE A 69 -12.04 -15.34 0.47
N THR A 70 -11.82 -16.22 -0.51
CA THR A 70 -12.89 -16.99 -1.15
C THR A 70 -13.26 -18.25 -0.37
N ASP A 71 -12.40 -18.66 0.57
CA ASP A 71 -12.59 -19.82 1.43
C ASP A 71 -12.98 -19.37 2.84
N GLU A 72 -13.73 -20.20 3.57
CA GLU A 72 -14.18 -19.85 4.92
C GLU A 72 -13.02 -19.75 5.92
N PRO A 73 -13.04 -18.73 6.82
CA PRO A 73 -14.05 -17.67 6.91
C PRO A 73 -13.90 -16.63 5.78
N LEU A 74 -15.04 -16.25 5.19
CA LEU A 74 -15.08 -15.14 4.24
C LEU A 74 -14.52 -13.86 4.88
N GLY A 75 -13.72 -13.12 4.15
CA GLY A 75 -13.10 -11.91 4.67
C GLY A 75 -12.19 -11.21 3.66
N TYR A 76 -11.42 -10.24 4.15
CA TYR A 76 -10.48 -9.47 3.36
C TYR A 76 -9.09 -9.51 4.01
N ASP A 77 -8.06 -9.68 3.18
CA ASP A 77 -6.66 -9.46 3.58
C ASP A 77 -6.22 -8.09 3.07
N LEU A 78 -5.61 -7.30 3.95
CA LEU A 78 -5.14 -5.95 3.67
C LEU A 78 -3.65 -5.85 4.01
N GLN A 79 -2.84 -5.50 3.02
CA GLN A 79 -1.42 -5.22 3.19
C GLN A 79 -1.13 -3.79 2.75
N ILE A 80 -0.47 -3.00 3.59
CA ILE A 80 -0.17 -1.59 3.32
C ILE A 80 1.32 -1.33 3.47
N ILE A 81 1.85 -0.50 2.57
CA ILE A 81 3.06 0.28 2.83
C ILE A 81 2.74 1.75 2.64
N ALA A 82 3.24 2.58 3.53
CA ALA A 82 3.20 4.03 3.37
C ALA A 82 4.63 4.55 3.52
N GLU A 83 4.99 5.53 2.71
CA GLU A 83 6.17 6.33 3.00
C GLU A 83 5.94 7.01 4.35
N GLY A 84 6.79 6.68 5.32
CA GLY A 84 6.83 7.40 6.58
C GLY A 84 7.31 8.82 6.32
N THR A 85 6.42 9.74 5.93
CA THR A 85 6.67 11.15 6.24
C THR A 85 6.82 11.23 7.75
N GLY A 86 7.93 11.79 8.24
CA GLY A 86 8.38 11.70 9.64
C GLY A 86 7.50 12.37 10.70
N ASN A 87 6.17 12.27 10.59
CA ASN A 87 5.21 12.61 11.62
C ASN A 87 3.96 11.74 11.50
N GLY A 88 3.93 10.63 12.26
CA GLY A 88 2.68 10.04 12.75
C GLY A 88 2.14 8.82 12.00
N PHE A 89 2.80 7.66 12.13
CA PHE A 89 2.10 6.37 12.28
C PHE A 89 2.93 5.38 13.11
N LEU A 90 3.52 5.88 14.20
CA LEU A 90 3.96 5.02 15.31
C LEU A 90 2.95 5.21 16.45
N PRO A 91 2.47 4.13 17.10
CA PRO A 91 1.79 4.28 18.37
C PRO A 91 2.75 5.00 19.31
N ARG A 92 2.26 6.08 19.95
CA ARG A 92 3.01 6.67 21.06
C ARG A 92 3.27 5.55 22.06
N ARG A 93 4.54 5.20 22.27
CA ARG A 93 4.92 4.43 23.44
C ARG A 93 4.62 5.32 24.63
N GLU A 94 3.52 5.03 25.33
CA GLU A 94 3.33 5.54 26.69
C GLU A 94 4.46 4.93 27.54
N GLY A 95 5.17 5.81 28.23
CA GLY A 95 6.18 5.45 29.23
C GLY A 95 5.57 5.23 30.60
#